data_AF-A0A2N3HWI3-F1
#
_entry.id   AF-A0A2N3HWI3-F1
#
_cell.length_a   1.000
_cell.length_b   1.000
_cell.length_c   1.000
_cell.angle_alpha   90.00
_cell.angle_beta   90.00
_cell.angle_gamma   90.00
#
_symmetry.space_group_name_H-M   'P 1'
#
loop_
_entity.id
_entity.type
_entity.pdbx_description
1 polymer ?
#
loop_
_entity_poly.entity_id
_entity_poly.type
_entity_poly.pdbx_seq_one_letter_code
_entity_poly.pdbx_strand_id
1 'polypeptide(L)'
;METKGKNISLKAILIAIGLGIWVIVLQNAGIIPTKQNVYVKGGYIDADINGTVDVRGSVDVDNTVSVSIDEVLGRDGKKYYYNNR
;
A
#
# COMPACT_ATOMS: atom_id res chain seq x y z
N MET A 1 -29.04 -26.92 32.77
CA MET A 1 -28.90 -27.30 31.36
C MET A 1 -27.48 -27.82 31.17
N GLU A 2 -27.30 -29.13 31.09
CA GLU A 2 -25.97 -29.73 30.92
C GLU A 2 -25.51 -29.57 29.47
N THR A 3 -24.46 -28.77 29.27
CA THR A 3 -23.80 -28.67 27.96
C THR A 3 -22.91 -29.89 27.76
N LYS A 4 -23.42 -30.90 27.05
CA LYS A 4 -22.62 -32.05 26.61
C LYS A 4 -21.48 -31.57 25.69
N GLY A 5 -20.25 -31.59 26.18
CA GLY A 5 -19.06 -31.34 25.38
C GLY A 5 -18.93 -32.41 24.29
N LYS A 6 -18.96 -31.97 23.03
CA LYS A 6 -18.82 -32.86 21.87
C LYS A 6 -17.40 -33.39 21.81
N ASN A 7 -17.20 -34.68 22.08
CA ASN A 7 -15.90 -35.35 21.90
C ASN A 7 -15.56 -35.39 20.41
N ILE A 8 -14.62 -34.54 20.00
CA ILE A 8 -14.21 -34.42 18.60
C ILE A 8 -13.27 -35.60 18.30
N SER A 9 -13.57 -36.40 17.28
CA SER A 9 -12.74 -37.54 16.88
C SER A 9 -11.35 -37.07 16.41
N LEU A 10 -10.29 -37.80 16.76
CA LEU A 10 -8.91 -37.52 16.33
C LEU A 10 -8.80 -37.33 14.80
N LYS A 11 -9.57 -38.11 14.02
CA LYS A 11 -9.62 -37.97 12.56
C LYS A 11 -10.10 -36.59 12.12
N ALA A 12 -11.09 -36.02 12.82
CA ALA A 12 -11.59 -34.70 12.52
C ALA A 12 -10.55 -33.61 12.86
N ILE A 13 -9.79 -33.79 13.94
CA ILE A 13 -8.68 -32.88 14.29
C ILE A 13 -7.60 -32.90 13.20
N LEU A 14 -7.20 -34.10 12.73
CA LEU A 14 -6.20 -34.24 11.67
C LEU A 14 -6.65 -33.60 10.35
N ILE A 15 -7.93 -33.74 9.99
CA ILE A 15 -8.51 -33.09 8.81
C ILE A 15 -8.48 -31.56 8.96
N ALA A 16 -8.84 -31.04 10.13
CA ALA A 16 -8.83 -29.59 10.39
C ALA A 16 -7.42 -29.00 10.29
N ILE A 17 -6.40 -29.70 10.82
CA ILE A 17 -4.99 -29.29 10.69
C ILE A 17 -4.56 -29.29 9.22
N GLY A 18 -4.88 -30.36 8.48
CA GLY A 18 -4.56 -30.44 7.05
C GLY A 18 -5.17 -29.29 6.24
N LEU A 19 -6.44 -28.97 6.49
CA LEU A 19 -7.11 -27.81 5.88
C LEU A 19 -6.46 -26.49 6.29
N GLY A 20 -6.10 -26.32 7.57
CA GLY A 20 -5.43 -25.11 8.06
C GLY A 20 -4.08 -24.86 7.37
N ILE A 21 -3.29 -25.92 7.18
CA ILE A 21 -2.01 -25.83 6.43
C ILE A 21 -2.27 -25.41 4.98
N TRP A 22 -3.25 -26.01 4.31
CA TRP A 22 -3.60 -25.64 2.93
C TRP A 22 -4.03 -24.18 2.80
N VAL A 23 -4.79 -23.64 3.75
CA VAL A 23 -5.16 -22.21 3.75
C VAL A 23 -3.92 -21.32 3.83
N ILE A 24 -2.95 -21.64 4.69
CA ILE A 24 -1.69 -20.88 4.79
C ILE A 24 -0.90 -20.97 3.48
N VAL A 25 -0.80 -22.16 2.87
CA VAL A 25 -0.12 -22.35 1.58
C VAL A 25 -0.78 -21.50 0.49
N LEU A 26 -2.11 -21.50 0.41
CA LEU A 26 -2.85 -20.74 -0.60
C LEU A 26 -2.77 -19.22 -0.39
N GLN A 27 -2.67 -18.76 0.87
CA GLN A 27 -2.40 -17.36 1.20
C GLN A 27 -0.98 -16.95 0.78
N ASN A 28 0.03 -17.77 1.05
CA ASN A 28 1.42 -17.50 0.65
C ASN A 28 1.62 -17.59 -0.87
N ALA A 29 0.87 -18.45 -1.56
CA ALA A 29 0.88 -18.55 -3.02
C ALA A 29 0.15 -17.38 -3.72
N GLY A 30 -0.44 -16.44 -2.97
CA GLY A 30 -1.17 -15.29 -3.51
C GLY A 30 -2.53 -15.63 -4.11
N ILE A 31 -3.02 -16.86 -3.94
CA ILE A 31 -4.34 -17.30 -4.43
C ILE A 31 -5.45 -16.75 -3.52
N ILE A 32 -5.22 -16.79 -2.21
CA ILE A 32 -6.10 -16.16 -1.22
C ILE A 32 -5.52 -14.78 -0.89
N PRO A 33 -6.24 -13.67 -1.16
CA PRO A 33 -5.71 -12.34 -0.95
C PRO A 33 -5.51 -12.03 0.54
N THR A 34 -4.30 -11.59 0.89
CA THR A 34 -3.90 -11.16 2.24
C THR A 34 -3.44 -9.70 2.20
N LYS A 35 -4.36 -8.77 1.90
CA LYS A 35 -4.02 -7.34 1.94
C LYS A 35 -3.66 -6.93 3.37
N GLN A 36 -2.47 -6.41 3.57
CA GLN A 36 -2.02 -5.86 4.85
C GLN A 36 -1.68 -4.38 4.68
N ASN A 37 -2.34 -3.54 5.48
CA ASN A 37 -1.98 -2.12 5.58
C ASN A 37 -0.90 -1.99 6.64
N VAL A 38 0.26 -1.43 6.28
CA VAL A 38 1.41 -1.25 7.17
C VAL A 38 1.68 0.23 7.38
N TYR A 39 2.19 0.58 8.57
CA TYR A 39 2.67 1.92 8.89
C TYR A 39 4.14 1.83 9.28
N VAL A 40 4.99 2.56 8.56
CA VAL A 40 6.45 2.55 8.76
C VAL A 40 6.85 3.85 9.45
N LYS A 41 7.61 3.76 10.55
CA LYS A 41 8.21 4.93 11.22
C LYS A 41 9.69 5.01 10.88
N GLY A 42 10.05 5.92 9.98
CA GLY A 42 11.44 6.17 9.59
C GLY A 42 12.04 5.07 8.70
N GLY A 43 13.31 5.24 8.33
CA GLY A 43 14.02 4.36 7.39
C GLY A 43 13.80 4.75 5.92
N TYR A 44 14.29 3.88 5.03
CA TYR A 44 14.15 4.02 3.58
C TYR A 44 13.21 2.93 3.07
N ILE A 45 12.28 3.32 2.21
CA ILE A 45 11.35 2.41 1.54
C ILE A 45 11.66 2.50 0.06
N ASP A 46 12.05 1.37 -0.53
CA ASP A 46 12.14 1.21 -1.97
C ASP A 46 10.80 0.63 -2.46
N ALA A 47 10.11 1.35 -3.33
CA ALA A 47 8.77 1.01 -3.80
C ALA A 47 8.61 1.35 -5.28
N ASP A 48 8.14 0.38 -6.06
CA ASP A 48 7.70 0.57 -7.43
C ASP A 48 6.21 0.95 -7.43
N ILE A 49 5.90 2.17 -7.87
CA ILE A 49 4.57 2.77 -7.77
C ILE A 49 4.07 3.09 -9.18
N ASN A 50 3.02 2.38 -9.60
CA ASN A 50 2.31 2.72 -10.83
C ASN A 50 1.16 3.70 -10.50
N GLY A 51 1.43 5.01 -10.57
CA GLY A 51 0.42 6.04 -10.38
C GLY A 51 0.94 7.30 -9.66
N THR A 52 0.14 7.81 -8.74
CA THR A 52 0.40 9.07 -8.02
C THR A 52 0.69 8.78 -6.55
N VAL A 53 1.62 9.53 -5.98
CA VAL A 53 1.96 9.52 -4.55
C VAL A 53 1.57 10.88 -3.96
N ASP A 54 0.83 10.85 -2.84
CA ASP A 54 0.59 12.04 -2.02
C ASP A 54 1.66 12.12 -0.93
N VAL A 55 2.41 13.23 -0.89
CA VAL A 55 3.50 13.45 0.06
C VAL A 55 3.17 14.64 0.95
N ARG A 56 3.20 14.42 2.27
CA ARG A 56 3.15 15.50 3.26
C ARG A 56 4.56 15.72 3.81
N GLY A 57 5.23 16.77 3.33
CA GLY A 57 6.61 17.08 3.71
C GLY A 57 7.41 17.64 2.54
N SER A 58 8.61 17.10 2.33
CA SER A 58 9.52 17.48 1.26
C SER A 58 9.75 16.33 0.29
N VAL A 59 9.96 16.68 -0.98
CA VAL A 59 10.42 15.76 -2.03
C VAL A 59 11.72 16.33 -2.57
N ASP A 60 12.72 15.49 -2.76
CA ASP A 60 13.97 15.82 -3.43
C ASP A 60 14.00 15.14 -4.80
N VAL A 61 14.35 15.89 -5.85
CA VAL A 61 14.35 15.41 -7.24
C VAL A 61 15.72 15.66 -7.82
N ASP A 62 16.50 14.59 -7.95
CA ASP A 62 17.82 14.64 -8.58
C ASP A 62 17.70 14.47 -10.11
N ASN A 63 16.96 15.39 -10.73
CA ASN A 63 16.82 15.47 -12.19
C ASN A 63 16.41 16.89 -12.62
N THR A 64 16.58 17.21 -13.90
CA THR A 64 16.07 18.45 -14.47
C THR A 64 14.56 18.35 -14.71
N VAL A 65 13.80 19.20 -14.03
CA VAL A 65 12.35 19.31 -14.22
C VAL A 65 12.06 20.55 -15.08
N SER A 66 11.44 20.35 -16.24
CA SER A 66 10.91 21.44 -17.05
C SER A 66 9.56 21.89 -16.50
N VAL A 67 9.38 23.18 -16.29
CA VAL A 67 8.16 23.76 -15.73
C VAL A 67 7.65 24.84 -16.67
N SER A 68 6.35 24.78 -16.97
CA SER A 68 5.67 25.87 -17.68
C SER A 68 5.24 26.95 -16.68
N ILE A 69 5.65 28.19 -16.92
CA ILE A 69 5.30 29.33 -16.07
C ILE A 69 3.79 29.58 -16.07
N ASP A 70 3.10 29.31 -17.18
CA ASP A 70 1.65 29.43 -17.29
C ASP A 70 0.90 28.43 -16.38
N GLU A 71 1.50 27.27 -16.11
CA GLU A 71 0.93 26.27 -15.21
C GLU A 71 1.15 26.62 -13.73
N VAL A 72 2.22 27.34 -13.42
CA VAL A 72 2.57 27.77 -12.04
C VAL A 72 1.78 29.01 -11.61
N LEU A 73 1.63 30.00 -12.50
CA LEU A 73 1.02 31.29 -12.16
C LEU A 73 -0.51 31.28 -12.19
N GLY A 74 -1.11 30.14 -12.52
CA GLY A 74 -2.55 29.98 -12.65
C GLY A 74 -3.07 30.45 -14.00
N ARG A 75 -4.12 29.78 -14.50
CA ARG A 75 -4.81 30.14 -15.76
C ARG A 75 -5.71 31.36 -15.59
N ASP A 76 -5.24 32.43 -14.96
CA ASP A 76 -5.97 33.70 -14.91
C ASP A 76 -5.80 34.53 -16.20
N GLY A 77 -5.00 34.02 -17.15
CA GLY A 77 -4.73 34.64 -18.45
C GLY A 77 -3.83 35.87 -18.36
N LYS A 78 -3.30 36.19 -17.17
CA LYS A 78 -2.44 37.36 -16.96
C LYS A 78 -0.98 36.93 -17.15
N LYS A 79 -0.30 37.62 -18.07
CA LYS A 79 1.12 37.43 -18.29
C LYS A 79 1.90 38.27 -17.29
N TYR A 80 2.60 37.61 -16.38
CA TYR A 80 3.49 38.28 -15.43
C TYR A 80 4.87 38.37 -16.06
N TYR A 81 5.31 39.58 -16.38
CA TYR A 81 6.65 39.85 -16.91
C TYR A 81 7.56 40.29 -15.77
N TYR A 82 8.70 39.63 -15.61
CA TYR A 82 9.75 40.07 -14.70
C TYR A 82 10.47 41.30 -15.32
N ASN A 83 10.48 42.43 -14.60
CA ASN A 83 11.21 43.64 -14.99
C ASN A 83 12.33 43.88 -13.97
N ASN A 84 13.58 43.76 -14.42
CA ASN A 84 14.76 44.05 -13.61
C ASN A 84 15.31 45.41 -14.06
N ARG A 85 14.83 46.49 -13.42
CA ARG A 85 15.42 47.83 -13.58
C ARG A 85 16.60 48.00 -12.64
#